data_AF-A0A2P5TLT2-F1
#
_entry.id   AF-A0A2P5TLT2-F1
#
_cell.length_a   1.000
_cell.length_b   1.000
_cell.length_c   1.000
_cell.angle_alpha   90.00
_cell.angle_beta   90.00
_cell.angle_gamma   90.00
#
_symmetry.space_group_name_H-M   'P 1'
#
loop_
_entity.id
_entity.type
_entity.pdbx_description
1 polymer ?
#
loop_
_entity_poly.entity_id
_entity_poly.type
_entity_poly.pdbx_seq_one_letter_code
_entity_poly.pdbx_strand_id
1 'polypeptide(L)'
;MDNRLWGLCFLDEGVALSVISRKETRCQWLSDEDHAREYLLSDYLDHVAELGELDKEQTSAARERFELLMEQYPEPETLVEYLNDLTSGLTRILWFGPLSALAEDYGDFALALRAYYWEEYGEGEEDPVTPVVEDDWIYLVEAMDDFLLQDDY
;
A
#
# COMPACT_ATOMS: atom_id res chain seq x y z
N MET A 1 18.11 -4.47 9.24
CA MET A 1 17.03 -3.45 9.33
C MET A 1 15.94 -4.05 10.22
N ASP A 2 14.93 -3.34 10.74
CA ASP A 2 13.89 -4.04 11.52
C ASP A 2 12.99 -4.82 10.54
N ASN A 3 13.09 -6.16 10.52
CA ASN A 3 12.31 -7.08 9.66
C ASN A 3 10.80 -7.07 9.94
N ARG A 4 10.33 -6.06 10.67
CA ARG A 4 8.95 -5.87 11.05
C ARG A 4 8.29 -4.75 10.26
N LEU A 5 9.05 -4.02 9.43
CA LEU A 5 8.49 -2.91 8.67
C LEU A 5 7.29 -3.36 7.81
N TRP A 6 6.21 -2.60 7.88
CA TRP A 6 5.00 -2.78 7.08
C TRP A 6 4.76 -1.57 6.21
N GLY A 7 4.19 -1.78 5.03
CA GLY A 7 3.82 -0.71 4.10
C GLY A 7 2.32 -0.64 3.91
N LEU A 8 1.78 0.57 3.81
CA LEU A 8 0.48 0.86 3.22
C LEU A 8 0.69 1.84 2.06
N CYS A 9 0.40 1.39 0.84
CA CYS A 9 0.57 2.22 -0.35
C CYS A 9 -0.72 2.24 -1.16
N PHE A 10 -1.21 3.43 -1.50
CA PHE A 10 -2.51 3.64 -2.11
C PHE A 10 -2.50 4.80 -3.11
N LEU A 11 -3.44 4.74 -4.04
CA LEU A 11 -3.69 5.74 -5.07
C LEU A 11 -4.90 6.59 -4.68
N ASP A 12 -4.78 7.91 -4.78
CA ASP A 12 -5.91 8.82 -4.69
C ASP A 12 -6.66 8.89 -6.04
N GLU A 13 -7.84 8.26 -6.09
CA GLU A 13 -8.70 8.22 -7.29
C GLU A 13 -9.74 9.35 -7.30
N GLY A 14 -10.20 9.79 -6.12
CA GLY A 14 -11.28 10.77 -5.96
C GLY A 14 -10.98 12.14 -6.54
N VAL A 15 -9.71 12.46 -6.78
CA VAL A 15 -9.29 13.75 -7.37
C VAL A 15 -9.25 13.70 -8.91
N ALA A 16 -9.46 12.54 -9.54
CA ALA A 16 -9.43 12.35 -10.99
C ALA A 16 -10.56 13.10 -11.75
N LEU A 17 -11.53 13.68 -11.04
CA LEU A 17 -12.58 14.53 -11.62
C LEU A 17 -12.17 16.02 -11.74
N SER A 18 -11.05 16.43 -11.14
CA SER A 18 -10.46 17.75 -11.37
C SER A 18 -9.47 17.68 -12.53
N VAL A 19 -9.73 18.45 -13.60
CA VAL A 19 -8.89 18.59 -14.81
C VAL A 19 -7.43 19.00 -14.51
N ILE A 20 -7.10 19.30 -13.25
CA ILE A 20 -5.82 19.85 -12.81
C ILE A 20 -5.06 18.90 -11.86
N SER A 21 -5.72 17.89 -11.25
CA SER A 21 -5.03 17.00 -10.30
C SER A 21 -4.51 15.75 -10.98
N ARG A 22 -3.23 15.46 -10.77
CA ARG A 22 -2.67 14.14 -11.09
C ARG A 22 -3.17 13.13 -10.06
N LYS A 23 -3.27 11.86 -10.46
CA LYS A 23 -3.29 10.74 -9.52
C LYS A 23 -2.07 10.90 -8.60
N GLU A 24 -2.29 10.88 -7.28
CA GLU A 24 -1.21 10.94 -6.30
C GLU A 24 -1.11 9.56 -5.65
N THR A 25 0.06 8.93 -5.77
CA THR A 25 0.36 7.70 -5.03
C THR A 25 1.01 8.07 -3.72
N ARG A 26 0.55 7.47 -2.63
CA ARG A 26 1.10 7.67 -1.29
C ARG A 26 1.52 6.32 -0.73
N CYS A 27 2.69 6.27 -0.11
CA CYS A 27 3.24 5.07 0.48
C CYS A 27 3.76 5.42 1.88
N GLN A 28 3.24 4.75 2.89
CA GLN A 28 3.60 4.96 4.29
C GLN A 28 4.19 3.67 4.85
N TRP A 29 5.44 3.75 5.28
CA TRP A 29 6.14 2.68 5.98
C TRP A 29 5.99 2.83 7.49
N LEU A 30 5.65 1.73 8.16
CA LEU A 30 5.23 1.66 9.55
C LEU A 30 6.04 0.57 10.26
N SER A 31 6.20 0.71 11.58
CA SER A 31 7.14 -0.11 12.35
C SER A 31 6.79 -1.59 12.41
N ASP A 32 5.50 -1.93 12.39
CA ASP A 32 4.97 -3.28 12.47
C ASP A 32 3.50 -3.36 12.01
N GLU A 33 2.95 -4.58 12.00
CA GLU A 33 1.56 -4.87 11.63
C GLU A 33 0.55 -4.12 12.50
N ASP A 34 0.76 -4.08 13.82
CA ASP A 34 -0.17 -3.44 14.75
C ASP A 34 -0.28 -1.94 14.45
N HIS A 35 0.85 -1.27 14.26
CA HIS A 35 0.87 0.12 13.82
C HIS A 35 0.26 0.31 12.43
N ALA A 36 0.43 -0.65 11.52
CA ALA A 36 -0.15 -0.60 10.17
C ALA A 36 -1.68 -0.70 10.16
N ARG A 37 -2.23 -1.57 11.01
CA ARG A 37 -3.68 -1.68 11.22
C ARG A 37 -4.24 -0.46 11.93
N GLU A 38 -3.55 0.09 12.92
CA GLU A 38 -3.95 1.34 13.59
C GLU A 38 -4.02 2.49 12.58
N TYR A 39 -2.98 2.66 11.75
CA TYR A 39 -2.93 3.69 10.71
C TYR A 39 -4.08 3.56 9.70
N LEU A 40 -4.46 2.34 9.32
CA LEU A 40 -5.63 2.10 8.47
C LEU A 40 -6.94 2.60 9.09
N LEU A 41 -7.10 2.47 10.41
CA LEU A 41 -8.30 2.88 11.17
C LEU A 41 -8.29 4.35 11.59
N SER A 42 -7.12 5.00 11.56
CA SER A 42 -6.95 6.43 11.83
C SER A 42 -6.72 7.20 10.53
N ASP A 43 -5.46 7.43 10.18
CA ASP A 43 -5.02 8.41 9.20
C ASP A 43 -5.51 8.10 7.78
N TYR A 44 -5.47 6.82 7.39
CA TYR A 44 -6.00 6.42 6.09
C TYR A 44 -7.52 6.61 6.03
N LEU A 45 -8.25 6.16 7.04
CA LEU A 45 -9.70 6.31 7.09
C LEU A 45 -10.12 7.78 7.16
N ASP A 46 -9.42 8.60 7.93
CA ASP A 46 -9.68 10.03 8.04
C ASP A 46 -9.46 10.71 6.67
N HIS A 47 -8.40 10.33 5.93
CA HIS A 47 -8.17 10.79 4.55
C HIS A 47 -9.28 10.34 3.58
N VAL A 48 -9.70 9.07 3.64
CA VAL A 48 -10.82 8.55 2.84
C VAL A 48 -12.12 9.29 3.17
N ALA A 49 -12.37 9.55 4.45
CA ALA A 49 -13.55 10.28 4.91
C ALA A 49 -13.55 11.73 4.41
N GLU A 50 -12.40 12.39 4.38
CA GLU A 50 -12.24 13.71 3.79
C GLU A 50 -12.54 13.70 2.29
N LEU A 51 -11.99 12.74 1.54
CA LEU A 51 -12.27 12.58 0.10
C LEU A 51 -13.75 12.28 -0.17
N GLY A 52 -14.39 11.49 0.69
CA GLY A 52 -15.81 11.15 0.61
C GLY A 52 -16.76 12.21 1.18
N GLU A 53 -16.23 13.34 1.68
CA GLU A 53 -16.98 14.39 2.38
C GLU A 53 -17.88 13.86 3.52
N LEU A 54 -17.41 12.84 4.24
CA LEU A 54 -18.16 12.21 5.31
C LEU A 54 -18.25 13.14 6.54
N ASP A 55 -19.43 13.18 7.16
CA ASP A 55 -19.59 13.78 8.48
C ASP A 55 -19.07 12.85 9.60
N LYS A 56 -19.01 13.35 10.82
CA LYS A 56 -18.46 12.60 11.97
C LYS A 56 -19.21 11.31 12.30
N GLU A 57 -20.52 11.28 12.10
CA GLU A 57 -21.32 10.07 12.35
C GLU A 57 -21.01 9.02 11.28
N GLN A 58 -20.89 9.46 10.02
CA GLN A 58 -20.51 8.62 8.91
C GLN A 58 -19.07 8.09 9.04
N THR A 59 -18.10 8.93 9.44
CA THR A 59 -16.72 8.50 9.70
C THR A 59 -16.66 7.45 10.82
N SER A 60 -17.42 7.64 11.90
CA SER A 60 -17.50 6.66 12.99
C SER A 60 -18.05 5.32 12.51
N ALA A 61 -19.13 5.35 11.71
CA ALA A 61 -19.70 4.13 11.14
C ALA A 61 -18.76 3.43 10.16
N ALA A 62 -18.01 4.20 9.36
CA ALA A 62 -16.99 3.67 8.46
C ALA A 62 -15.85 3.00 9.25
N ARG A 63 -15.44 3.58 10.38
CA ARG A 63 -14.43 3.00 11.27
C ARG A 63 -14.85 1.65 11.82
N GLU A 64 -16.06 1.55 12.37
CA GLU A 64 -16.63 0.28 12.84
C GLU A 64 -16.69 -0.76 11.71
N ARG A 65 -16.96 -0.32 10.47
CA ARG A 65 -16.97 -1.21 9.31
C ARG A 65 -15.57 -1.71 8.95
N PHE A 66 -14.56 -0.84 8.96
CA PHE A 66 -13.16 -1.22 8.73
C PHE A 66 -12.66 -2.19 9.80
N GLU A 67 -12.92 -1.90 11.07
CA GLU A 67 -12.58 -2.78 12.20
C GLU A 67 -13.19 -4.18 11.99
N LEU A 68 -14.48 -4.25 11.65
CA LEU A 68 -15.15 -5.51 11.39
C LEU A 68 -14.54 -6.28 10.20
N LEU A 69 -14.11 -5.59 9.14
CA LEU A 69 -13.43 -6.23 8.00
C LEU A 69 -12.07 -6.78 8.41
N MET A 70 -11.30 -6.05 9.23
CA MET A 70 -10.01 -6.53 9.75
C MET A 70 -10.15 -7.77 10.63
N GLU A 71 -11.22 -7.86 11.43
CA GLU A 71 -11.52 -9.04 12.25
C GLU A 71 -11.95 -10.24 11.40
N GLN A 72 -12.69 -10.00 10.33
CA GLN A 72 -13.20 -11.06 9.44
C GLN A 72 -12.14 -11.58 8.47
N TYR A 73 -11.25 -10.69 8.02
CA TYR A 73 -10.23 -10.95 7.01
C TYR A 73 -8.88 -10.50 7.57
N PRO A 74 -8.23 -11.33 8.41
CA PRO A 74 -6.92 -10.99 8.95
C PRO A 74 -5.82 -11.04 7.87
N GLU A 75 -6.01 -11.79 6.79
CA GLU A 75 -5.07 -11.85 5.68
C GLU A 75 -5.04 -10.53 4.89
N PRO A 76 -3.87 -9.87 4.73
CA PRO A 76 -3.78 -8.54 4.12
C PRO A 76 -4.32 -8.46 2.69
N GLU A 77 -4.03 -9.46 1.86
CA GLU A 77 -4.49 -9.50 0.46
C GLU A 77 -6.02 -9.47 0.37
N THR A 78 -6.68 -10.34 1.12
CA THR A 78 -8.15 -10.42 1.15
C THR A 78 -8.76 -9.18 1.80
N LEU A 79 -8.15 -8.64 2.86
CA LEU A 79 -8.60 -7.39 3.48
C LEU A 79 -8.58 -6.23 2.47
N VAL A 80 -7.49 -6.09 1.71
CA VAL A 80 -7.33 -5.04 0.71
C VAL A 80 -8.41 -5.10 -0.36
N GLU A 81 -8.80 -6.28 -0.83
CA GLU A 81 -9.91 -6.44 -1.78
C GLU A 81 -11.21 -5.81 -1.24
N TYR A 82 -11.61 -6.16 -0.02
CA TYR A 82 -12.83 -5.64 0.59
C TYR A 82 -12.75 -4.15 0.94
N LEU A 83 -11.58 -3.66 1.34
CA LEU A 83 -11.36 -2.23 1.60
C LEU A 83 -11.45 -1.44 0.29
N ASN A 84 -10.82 -1.92 -0.79
CA ASN A 84 -10.89 -1.28 -2.11
C ASN A 84 -12.31 -1.25 -2.68
N ASP A 85 -13.09 -2.31 -2.48
CA ASP A 85 -14.52 -2.31 -2.84
C ASP A 85 -15.30 -1.23 -2.07
N LEU A 86 -14.97 -1.03 -0.79
CA LEU A 86 -15.64 -0.05 0.07
C LEU A 86 -15.21 1.40 -0.25
N THR A 87 -13.95 1.61 -0.62
CA THR A 87 -13.38 2.94 -0.94
C THR A 87 -13.34 3.25 -2.43
N SER A 88 -13.98 2.41 -3.26
CA SER A 88 -14.01 2.52 -4.72
C SER A 88 -14.35 3.93 -5.18
N GLY A 89 -13.48 4.51 -6.02
CA GLY A 89 -13.64 5.86 -6.57
C GLY A 89 -13.18 6.98 -5.64
N LEU A 90 -12.70 6.66 -4.43
CA LEU A 90 -11.99 7.60 -3.55
C LEU A 90 -10.50 7.27 -3.52
N THR A 91 -10.18 6.04 -3.15
CA THR A 91 -8.81 5.55 -3.05
C THR A 91 -8.74 4.08 -3.44
N ARG A 92 -7.56 3.65 -3.90
CA ARG A 92 -7.24 2.26 -4.19
C ARG A 92 -5.93 1.88 -3.53
N ILE A 93 -5.97 1.01 -2.53
CA ILE A 93 -4.80 0.40 -1.91
C ILE A 93 -4.13 -0.53 -2.93
N LEU A 94 -2.86 -0.29 -3.19
CA LEU A 94 -1.99 -1.05 -4.10
C LEU A 94 -1.21 -2.12 -3.32
N TRP A 95 -0.77 -1.78 -2.11
CA TRP A 95 -0.06 -2.69 -1.22
C TRP A 95 -0.42 -2.46 0.24
N PHE A 96 -0.62 -3.55 0.97
CA PHE A 96 -0.69 -3.55 2.43
C PHE A 96 -0.05 -4.84 2.95
N GLY A 97 1.08 -4.72 3.64
CA GLY A 97 1.79 -5.90 4.15
C GLY A 97 3.25 -5.65 4.51
N PRO A 98 3.95 -6.69 4.98
CA PRO A 98 5.34 -6.57 5.43
C PRO A 98 6.30 -6.33 4.27
N LEU A 99 7.39 -5.61 4.53
CA LEU A 99 8.48 -5.41 3.57
C LEU A 99 9.12 -6.74 3.13
N SER A 100 9.17 -7.74 4.03
CA SER A 100 9.69 -9.07 3.71
C SER A 100 8.89 -9.75 2.59
N ALA A 101 7.58 -9.55 2.53
CA ALA A 101 6.75 -10.12 1.47
C ALA A 101 7.09 -9.49 0.11
N LEU A 102 7.35 -8.19 0.06
CA LEU A 102 7.82 -7.54 -1.17
C LEU A 102 9.18 -8.05 -1.62
N ALA A 103 10.07 -8.34 -0.67
CA ALA A 103 11.42 -8.82 -0.95
C ALA A 103 11.48 -10.30 -1.40
N GLU A 104 10.51 -11.13 -1.00
CA GLU A 104 10.62 -12.58 -1.13
C GLU A 104 9.42 -13.24 -1.85
N ASP A 105 8.21 -12.72 -1.70
CA ASP A 105 6.98 -13.38 -2.18
C ASP A 105 6.81 -13.27 -3.70
N TYR A 106 6.09 -14.25 -4.24
CA TYR A 106 5.84 -14.41 -5.67
C TYR A 106 4.51 -13.80 -6.13
N GLY A 107 3.92 -12.91 -5.34
CA GLY A 107 2.76 -12.13 -5.78
C GLY A 107 3.12 -11.18 -6.92
N ASP A 108 2.19 -10.93 -7.83
CA ASP A 108 2.43 -10.14 -9.05
C ASP A 108 3.02 -8.76 -8.74
N PHE A 109 2.51 -8.08 -7.71
CA PHE A 109 3.00 -6.76 -7.29
C PHE A 109 4.44 -6.82 -6.74
N ALA A 110 4.74 -7.79 -5.86
CA ALA A 110 6.08 -7.99 -5.31
C ALA A 110 7.10 -8.34 -6.40
N LEU A 111 6.71 -9.17 -7.37
CA LEU A 111 7.56 -9.51 -8.52
C LEU A 111 7.80 -8.31 -9.44
N ALA A 112 6.78 -7.49 -9.70
CA ALA A 112 6.93 -6.29 -10.51
C ALA A 112 7.86 -5.27 -9.84
N LEU A 113 7.69 -5.03 -8.54
CA LEU A 113 8.59 -4.17 -7.78
C LEU A 113 10.04 -4.70 -7.80
N ARG A 114 10.23 -6.02 -7.61
CA ARG A 114 11.57 -6.61 -7.64
C ARG A 114 12.21 -6.54 -9.02
N ALA A 115 11.43 -6.69 -10.09
CA ALA A 115 11.91 -6.47 -11.45
C ALA A 115 12.49 -5.06 -11.60
N TYR A 116 11.74 -4.05 -11.13
CA TYR A 116 12.16 -2.65 -11.16
C TYR A 116 13.40 -2.41 -10.29
N TYR A 117 13.41 -2.95 -9.08
CA TYR A 117 14.57 -2.87 -8.18
C TYR A 117 15.85 -3.42 -8.83
N TRP A 118 15.78 -4.59 -9.47
CA TRP A 118 16.94 -5.20 -10.12
C TRP A 118 17.38 -4.45 -11.38
N GLU A 119 16.46 -3.77 -12.08
CA GLU A 119 16.81 -2.88 -13.19
C GLU A 119 17.61 -1.66 -12.72
N GLU A 120 17.23 -1.07 -11.59
CA GLU A 120 17.86 0.15 -11.06
C GLU A 120 19.13 -0.11 -10.24
N TYR A 121 19.14 -1.17 -9.44
CA TYR A 121 20.19 -1.44 -8.45
C TYR A 121 21.00 -2.72 -8.71
N GLY A 122 20.56 -3.58 -9.63
CA GLY A 122 21.26 -4.82 -10.00
C GLY A 122 22.44 -4.60 -10.96
N GLU A 123 23.17 -5.68 -11.26
CA GLU A 123 24.20 -5.70 -12.29
C GLU A 123 23.63 -5.92 -13.71
N GLY A 124 22.31 -6.14 -13.81
CA GLY A 124 21.56 -6.26 -15.07
C GLY A 124 21.43 -7.70 -15.59
N GLU A 125 21.81 -8.69 -14.78
CA GLU A 125 21.69 -10.12 -15.09
C GLU A 125 20.75 -10.86 -14.10
N GLU A 126 20.28 -10.17 -13.07
CA GLU A 126 19.43 -10.72 -12.03
C GLU A 126 18.02 -11.01 -12.55
N ASP A 127 17.50 -12.19 -12.21
CA ASP A 127 16.12 -12.56 -12.50
C ASP A 127 15.19 -11.77 -11.56
N PRO A 128 14.10 -11.15 -12.05
CA PRO A 128 13.07 -10.51 -11.23
C PRO A 128 12.54 -11.34 -10.06
N VAL A 129 12.56 -12.67 -10.17
CA VAL A 129 12.12 -13.57 -9.09
C VAL A 129 13.16 -13.74 -7.98
N THR A 130 14.37 -13.21 -8.15
CA THR A 130 15.46 -13.26 -7.17
C THR A 130 15.07 -12.44 -5.94
N PRO A 131 15.07 -13.04 -4.73
CA PRO A 131 14.78 -12.30 -3.51
C PRO A 131 15.82 -11.22 -3.22
N VAL A 132 15.38 -10.09 -2.66
CA VAL A 132 16.28 -9.00 -2.22
C VAL A 132 16.83 -9.35 -0.84
N VAL A 133 18.15 -9.30 -0.68
CA VAL A 133 18.79 -9.56 0.62
C VAL A 133 18.44 -8.47 1.63
N GLU A 134 18.30 -8.86 2.90
CA GLU A 134 17.83 -7.97 3.98
C GLU A 134 18.65 -6.67 4.12
N ASP A 135 19.96 -6.75 3.91
CA ASP A 135 20.85 -5.59 3.98
C ASP A 135 20.48 -4.50 2.96
N ASP A 136 19.82 -4.88 1.86
CA ASP A 136 19.44 -4.00 0.76
C ASP A 136 17.96 -3.60 0.78
N TRP A 137 17.19 -4.01 1.79
CA TRP A 137 15.76 -3.69 1.88
C TRP A 137 15.44 -2.19 1.93
N ILE A 138 16.39 -1.35 2.35
CA ILE A 138 16.22 0.11 2.24
C ILE A 138 16.12 0.58 0.80
N TYR A 139 16.89 -0.02 -0.10
CA TYR A 139 16.86 0.31 -1.51
C TYR A 139 15.59 -0.22 -2.17
N LEU A 140 15.01 -1.31 -1.65
CA LEU A 140 13.69 -1.77 -2.06
C LEU A 140 12.58 -0.79 -1.65
N VAL A 141 12.70 -0.18 -0.47
CA VAL A 141 11.81 0.91 -0.02
C VAL A 141 11.93 2.14 -0.92
N GLU A 142 13.15 2.56 -1.25
CA GLU A 142 13.40 3.66 -2.19
C GLU A 142 12.84 3.35 -3.59
N ALA A 143 13.06 2.13 -4.08
CA ALA A 143 12.55 1.67 -5.36
C ALA A 143 11.01 1.67 -5.42
N MET A 144 10.32 1.38 -4.31
CA MET A 144 8.85 1.43 -4.24
C MET A 144 8.31 2.82 -4.58
N ASP A 145 8.90 3.87 -4.00
CA ASP A 145 8.42 5.24 -4.23
C ASP A 145 8.55 5.62 -5.70
N ASP A 146 9.66 5.27 -6.35
CA ASP A 146 9.88 5.54 -7.78
C ASP A 146 9.00 4.65 -8.68
N PHE A 147 8.89 3.36 -8.37
CA PHE A 147 8.05 2.40 -9.07
C PHE A 147 6.59 2.87 -9.15
N LEU A 148 6.07 3.35 -8.02
CA LEU A 148 4.70 3.87 -7.89
C LEU A 148 4.46 5.20 -8.63
N LEU A 149 5.53 5.91 -9.04
CA LEU A 149 5.45 7.14 -9.84
C LEU A 149 5.52 6.90 -11.35
N GLN A 150 6.11 5.77 -11.77
CA GLN A 150 6.38 5.50 -13.19
C GLN A 150 5.21 4.80 -13.91
N ASP A 151 4.37 4.06 -13.21
CA ASP A 151 3.36 3.21 -13.83
C ASP A 151 1.90 3.64 -13.55
N ASP A 152 1.02 3.33 -14.50
CA ASP A 152 -0.43 3.42 -14.34
C ASP A 152 -0.97 2.05 -13.87
N TYR A 153 -0.92 1.77 -12.56
CA TYR A 153 -1.47 0.56 -11.92
C TYR A 153 -3.00 0.58 -11.73
#